data_AF-A0A0D5NER3-F1
#
_entry.id   AF-A0A0D5NER3-F1
#
_cell.length_a   1.000
_cell.length_b   1.000
_cell.length_c   1.000
_cell.angle_alpha   90.00
_cell.angle_beta   90.00
_cell.angle_gamma   90.00
#
_symmetry.space_group_name_H-M   'P 1'
#
loop_
_entity.id
_entity.type
_entity.pdbx_description
1 polymer ?
#
loop_
_entity_poly.entity_id
_entity_poly.type
_entity_poly.pdbx_seq_one_letter_code
_entity_poly.pdbx_strand_id
1 'polypeptide(L)' 'MKTLTVFTVLCTPMTVLGAIWGMNFKVMPELNLTWGYGAGLAVILLSTLGVYLWMRSKGWMGDLLRGDNKREEV' A
#
# COMPACT_ATOMS: atom_id res chain seq x y z
N MET A 1 -17.25 -2.51 7.45
CA MET A 1 -16.18 -1.48 7.40
C MET A 1 -14.77 -2.05 7.23
N LYS A 2 -14.50 -3.26 7.75
CA LYS A 2 -13.19 -3.92 7.75
C LYS A 2 -12.52 -4.06 6.36
N THR A 3 -13.27 -4.42 5.31
CA THR A 3 -12.73 -4.61 3.95
C THR A 3 -12.32 -3.30 3.26
N LEU A 4 -13.05 -2.22 3.51
CA LEU A 4 -12.78 -0.92 2.90
C LEU A 4 -11.46 -0.35 3.41
N THR A 5 -11.20 -0.46 4.72
CA THR A 5 -9.95 -0.02 5.36
C THR A 5 -8.75 -0.78 4.81
N VAL A 6 -8.87 -2.10 4.60
CA VAL A 6 -7.82 -2.93 3.99
C VAL A 6 -7.48 -2.45 2.58
N PHE A 7 -8.50 -2.17 1.77
CA PHE A 7 -8.31 -1.64 0.41
C PHE A 7 -7.60 -0.28 0.42
N THR A 8 -8.06 0.66 1.27
CA THR A 8 -7.45 1.98 1.39
C THR A 8 -5.98 1.91 1.81
N VAL A 9 -5.65 1.06 2.80
CA VAL A 9 -4.28 0.89 3.32
C VAL A 9 -3.34 0.32 2.25
N LEU A 10 -3.83 -0.59 1.41
CA LEU A 10 -3.05 -1.13 0.28
C LEU A 10 -2.81 -0.09 -0.82
N CYS A 11 -3.81 0.75 -1.12
CA CYS A 11 -3.67 1.79 -2.14
C CYS A 11 -2.81 2.98 -1.70
N THR A 12 -2.82 3.32 -0.41
CA THR A 12 -2.12 4.51 0.14
C THR A 12 -0.64 4.63 -0.28
N PRO A 13 0.23 3.61 -0.09
CA PRO A 13 1.64 3.72 -0.49
C PRO A 13 1.81 3.94 -2.00
N MET A 14 0.97 3.26 -2.81
CA MET A 14 0.98 3.42 -4.25
C MET A 14 0.56 4.84 -4.66
N THR A 15 -0.48 5.39 -4.03
CA THR A 15 -0.98 6.74 -4.32
C THR A 15 0.01 7.83 -3.94
N VAL A 16 0.62 7.75 -2.75
CA VAL A 16 1.59 8.75 -2.28
C VAL A 16 2.83 8.78 -3.18
N LEU A 17 3.38 7.60 -3.49
CA LEU A 17 4.56 7.50 -4.35
C LEU A 17 4.25 7.93 -5.80
N GLY A 18 3.10 7.53 -6.33
CA GLY A 18 2.63 7.99 -7.64
C GLY A 18 2.43 9.50 -7.70
N ALA A 19 1.94 10.12 -6.62
CA ALA A 19 1.82 11.57 -6.53
C ALA A 19 3.19 12.26 -6.53
N ILE A 20 4.19 11.72 -5.82
CA ILE A 20 5.55 12.27 -5.77
C ILE A 20 6.19 12.29 -7.16
N TRP A 21 6.14 11.16 -7.88
CA TRP A 21 6.70 11.05 -9.23
C TRP A 21 5.81 11.65 -10.33
N GLY A 22 4.55 11.96 -10.02
CA GLY A 22 3.65 12.70 -10.91
C GLY A 22 3.87 14.22 -10.89
N MET A 23 4.63 14.75 -9.94
CA MET A 23 4.93 16.18 -9.88
C MET A 23 5.98 16.57 -10.92
N ASN A 24 5.78 17.70 -11.61
CA ASN A 24 6.69 18.20 -12.67
C ASN A 24 7.94 18.89 -12.09
N PHE A 25 8.73 18.18 -11.27
CA PHE A 25 9.99 18.72 -10.77
C PHE A 25 11.10 18.64 -11.82
N LYS A 26 11.76 19.78 -12.06
CA LYS A 26 12.89 19.91 -12.99
C LYS A 26 14.19 19.29 -12.45
N VAL A 27 14.28 19.07 -11.14
CA VAL A 27 15.41 18.43 -10.46
C VAL A 27 14.87 17.23 -9.70
N MET A 28 14.75 16.10 -10.38
CA MET A 28 14.64 14.80 -9.73
C MET A 28 16.02 14.12 -9.85
N PRO A 29 16.71 13.79 -8.75
CA PRO A 29 18.02 13.14 -8.81
C PRO A 29 17.99 11.80 -9.58
N GLU A 30 16.81 11.20 -9.68
CA GLU A 30 16.53 9.95 -10.37
C GLU A 30 16.44 10.11 -11.90
N LEU A 31 16.23 11.33 -12.43
CA LEU A 31 16.04 11.59 -13.87
C LEU A 31 17.32 11.41 -14.69
N ASN A 32 18.49 11.55 -14.05
CA ASN A 32 19.79 11.32 -14.69
C ASN A 32 20.21 9.85 -14.65
N LEU A 33 19.54 9.00 -13.87
CA LEU A 33 19.78 7.56 -13.90
C LEU A 33 18.94 6.94 -15.01
N THR A 34 19.58 6.20 -15.92
CA THR A 34 18.91 5.40 -16.96
C THR A 34 17.89 4.40 -16.39
N TRP A 35 18.03 4.04 -15.11
CA TRP A 35 17.12 3.16 -14.37
C TRP A 35 16.27 3.85 -13.30
N GLY A 36 16.31 5.18 -13.17
CA GLY A 36 15.58 5.90 -12.11
C GLY A 36 14.08 5.62 -12.15
N TYR A 37 13.49 5.61 -13.35
CA TYR A 37 12.08 5.27 -13.54
C TYR A 37 11.75 3.82 -13.12
N GLY A 38 12.62 2.87 -13.48
CA GLY A 38 12.47 1.47 -13.08
C GLY A 38 12.64 1.25 -11.58
N ALA A 39 13.58 1.97 -10.95
CA ALA A 39 13.78 1.96 -9.50
C ALA A 39 12.58 2.53 -8.76
N GLY A 40 11.99 3.62 -9.26
CA GLY A 40 10.77 4.20 -8.68
C GLY A 40 9.59 3.22 -8.71
N LEU A 41 9.38 2.55 -9.84
CA LEU A 41 8.37 1.48 -9.96
C LEU A 41 8.65 0.31 -9.01
N ALA A 42 9.91 -0.09 -8.86
CA ALA A 42 10.29 -1.13 -7.91
C ALA A 42 10.00 -0.71 -6.46
N VAL A 43 10.25 0.55 -6.10
CA VAL A 43 9.91 1.08 -4.77
C VAL A 43 8.40 1.08 -4.52
N ILE A 44 7.58 1.44 -5.51
CA ILE A 44 6.11 1.35 -5.41
C ILE A 44 5.66 -0.08 -5.15
N LEU A 45 6.18 -1.02 -5.94
CA LEU A 45 5.86 -2.44 -5.82
C LEU A 45 6.30 -2.99 -4.46
N LEU A 46 7.53 -2.72 -4.04
CA LEU A 46 8.09 -3.18 -2.78
C LEU A 46 7.36 -2.58 -1.58
N SER A 47 6.98 -1.30 -1.62
CA SER A 47 6.21 -0.64 -0.56
C SER A 47 4.82 -1.28 -0.42
N THR A 48 4.14 -1.49 -1.55
CA THR A 48 2.83 -2.15 -1.59
C THR A 48 2.92 -3.58 -1.06
N LEU A 49 3.94 -4.34 -1.48
CA LEU A 49 4.19 -5.70 -0.99
C LEU A 49 4.54 -5.72 0.51
N GLY A 50 5.34 -4.75 0.97
CA GLY A 50 5.74 -4.64 2.37
C GLY A 50 4.54 -4.43 3.28
N VAL A 51 3.64 -3.54 2.91
CA VAL A 51 2.38 -3.31 3.63
C VAL A 51 1.50 -4.56 3.60
N TYR A 52 1.39 -5.21 2.43
CA TYR A 52 0.63 -6.46 2.30
C TYR A 52 1.18 -7.58 3.19
N LEU A 53 2.50 -7.80 3.19
CA LEU A 53 3.16 -8.82 4.00
C LEU A 53 3.08 -8.50 5.49
N TRP A 54 3.22 -7.23 5.87
CA TRP A 54 3.05 -6.79 7.26
C TRP A 54 1.64 -7.05 7.76
N MET A 55 0.63 -6.72 6.95
CA MET A 55 -0.78 -6.97 7.27
C MET A 55 -1.11 -8.47 7.32
N ARG A 56 -0.46 -9.27 6.45
CA ARG A 56 -0.55 -10.74 6.49
C ARG A 56 0.10 -11.31 7.75
N SER A 57 1.28 -10.83 8.14
CA SER A 57 2.00 -11.29 9.33
C SER A 57 1.30 -10.90 10.63
N LYS A 58 0.60 -9.77 10.66
CA LYS A 58 -0.23 -9.33 11.78
C LYS A 58 -1.54 -10.12 11.93
N GLY A 59 -1.86 -11.03 10.99
CA GLY A 59 -3.08 -11.83 11.05
C GLY A 59 -4.38 -11.04 10.84
N TRP A 60 -4.29 -9.75 10.52
CA TRP A 60 -5.47 -8.89 10.35
C TRP A 60 -6.39 -9.37 9.23
N MET A 61 -5.86 -9.91 8.13
CA MET A 61 -6.74 -10.46 7.09
C MET A 61 -7.57 -11.67 7.56
N GLY A 62 -7.07 -12.46 8.52
CA GLY A 62 -7.81 -13.58 9.11
C GLY A 62 -8.82 -13.14 10.17
N ASP A 63 -8.46 -12.17 11.02
CA ASP A 63 -9.32 -11.65 12.08
C ASP A 63 -10.43 -10.71 11.56
N LEU A 64 -10.27 -10.16 10.34
CA LEU A 64 -11.30 -9.37 9.68
C LEU A 64 -12.33 -10.22 8.92
N LEU A 65 -11.99 -11.44 8.49
CA LEU A 65 -12.90 -12.44 7.92
C LEU A 65 -13.58 -13.31 8.98
N ARG A 66 -13.06 -13.33 10.22
CA ARG A 66 -13.75 -13.90 11.36
C ARG A 66 -14.88 -12.95 11.73
N GLY A 67 -16.03 -13.16 11.07
CA GLY A 67 -17.28 -12.48 11.40
C GLY A 67 -17.49 -12.55 12.90
N ASP A 68 -17.57 -11.38 13.52
CA ASP A 68 -18.00 -11.25 14.90
C ASP A 68 -19.50 -11.59 14.92
N ASN A 69 -19.80 -12.89 14.94
CA ASN A 69 -21.15 -13.41 15.07
C ASN A 69 -21.35 -13.74 16.55
N LYS A 70 -21.44 -12.69 17.38
CA LYS A 70 -21.72 -12.82 18.81
C LYS A 70 -22.19 -11.50 19.41
N ARG A 71 -23.32 -10.97 18.93
CA ARG A 71 -24.03 -9.85 19.60
C ARG A 71 -25.45 -9.59 19.07
N GLU A 72 -26.24 -10.64 18.84
CA GLU A 72 -27.70 -10.53 18.67
C GLU A 72 -28.44 -11.68 19.37
N GLU A 73 -28.01 -12.02 20.58
CA GLU A 73 -28.81 -12.83 21.53
C GLU A 73 -28.85 -12.10 22.88
N VAL A 74 -29.53 -10.95 22.94
CA VAL A 74 -30.21 -10.44 24.14
C VAL A 74 -31.40 -9.60 23.71
#